data_AF-A0A3P6BSZ1-F1
#
_entry.id   AF-A0A3P6BSZ1-F1
#
_cell.length_a   1.000
_cell.length_b   1.000
_cell.length_c   1.000
_cell.angle_alpha   90.00
_cell.angle_beta   90.00
_cell.angle_gamma   90.00
#
_symmetry.space_group_name_H-M   'P 1'
#
loop_
_entity.id
_entity.type
_entity.pdbx_description
1 polymer ?
#
loop_
_entity_poly.entity_id
_entity_poly.type
_entity_poly.pdbx_seq_one_letter_code
_entity_poly.pdbx_strand_id
1 'polypeptide(L)'
;MGLLKKKDSTSTRSSTSPCADLRTAYHNCFNKWYSEKFVKGQWDKEECVAEWNKYRDCLSENLDGKILTRMLEVDSELNPTKQADSKESSR
;
A
#
# COMPACT_ATOMS: atom_id res chain seq x y z
N MET A 1 10.25 52.20 -6.12
CA MET A 1 9.80 51.39 -7.27
C MET A 1 10.13 49.92 -6.99
N GLY A 2 9.10 49.07 -6.98
CA GLY A 2 9.12 47.64 -7.34
C GLY A 2 10.08 46.66 -6.63
N LEU A 3 9.52 45.85 -5.73
CA LEU A 3 10.03 44.52 -5.34
C LEU A 3 9.77 43.52 -6.50
N LEU A 4 10.82 42.93 -7.08
CA LEU A 4 10.70 41.74 -7.95
C LEU A 4 11.86 40.78 -7.64
N LYS A 5 11.73 40.07 -6.51
CA LYS A 5 12.55 38.90 -6.20
C LYS A 5 12.03 37.76 -7.06
N LYS A 6 12.62 37.58 -8.24
CA LYS A 6 12.31 36.46 -9.14
C LYS A 6 12.74 35.17 -8.46
N LYS A 7 11.78 34.53 -7.80
CA LYS A 7 11.89 33.16 -7.30
C LYS A 7 11.59 32.28 -8.50
N ASP A 8 12.62 32.04 -9.32
CA ASP A 8 12.53 31.06 -10.39
C ASP A 8 12.07 29.73 -9.77
N SER A 9 10.93 29.30 -10.28
CA SER A 9 10.16 28.15 -9.84
C SER A 9 11.02 26.90 -9.87
N THR A 10 11.34 26.41 -8.67
CA THR A 10 11.23 24.99 -8.29
C THR A 10 11.47 24.01 -9.44
N SER A 11 12.72 23.88 -9.87
CA SER A 11 13.23 22.60 -10.37
C SER A 11 13.57 21.76 -9.15
N THR A 12 12.54 21.41 -8.36
CA THR A 12 12.66 20.27 -7.47
C THR A 12 12.71 19.09 -8.42
N ARG A 13 13.90 18.53 -8.62
CA ARG A 13 14.05 17.13 -9.04
C ARG A 13 13.30 16.32 -8.01
N SER A 14 11.99 16.18 -8.20
CA SER A 14 11.15 15.35 -7.37
C SER A 14 11.61 13.95 -7.69
N SER A 15 12.44 13.36 -6.82
CA SER A 15 12.76 11.94 -6.86
C SER A 15 11.54 11.13 -6.40
N THR A 16 10.36 11.53 -6.84
CA THR A 16 9.12 10.81 -6.62
C THR A 16 9.14 9.72 -7.67
N SER A 17 9.23 8.46 -7.20
CA SER A 17 9.06 7.30 -8.05
C SER A 17 7.85 7.49 -8.97
N PRO A 18 7.83 6.94 -10.19
CA PRO A 18 6.67 7.01 -11.08
C PRO A 18 5.35 6.56 -10.41
N CYS A 19 5.42 5.75 -9.36
CA CYS A 19 4.27 5.26 -8.60
C CYS A 19 3.98 6.04 -7.30
N ALA A 20 4.59 7.21 -7.06
CA ALA A 20 4.51 7.90 -5.77
C ALA A 20 3.09 8.40 -5.43
N ASP A 21 2.34 8.89 -6.42
CA ASP A 21 0.97 9.35 -6.22
C ASP A 21 0.02 8.17 -5.95
N LEU A 22 0.20 7.06 -6.66
CA LEU A 22 -0.56 5.82 -6.46
C LEU A 22 -0.27 5.19 -5.09
N ARG A 23 1.00 5.22 -4.66
CA ARG A 23 1.40 4.84 -3.31
C ARG A 23 0.66 5.68 -2.27
N THR A 24 0.64 7.00 -2.45
CA THR A 24 -0.01 7.93 -1.51
C THR A 24 -1.52 7.68 -1.43
N ALA A 25 -2.18 7.46 -2.58
CA ALA A 25 -3.60 7.12 -2.62
C ALA A 25 -3.91 5.84 -1.83
N TYR A 26 -3.13 4.77 -2.06
CA TYR A 26 -3.28 3.51 -1.31
C TYR A 26 -3.06 3.70 0.19
N HIS A 27 -1.98 4.38 0.60
CA HIS A 27 -1.70 4.63 2.01
C HIS A 27 -2.82 5.43 2.71
N ASN A 28 -3.37 6.44 2.03
CA ASN A 28 -4.46 7.22 2.59
C ASN A 28 -5.73 6.38 2.79
N CYS A 29 -6.08 5.54 1.81
CA CYS A 29 -7.18 4.59 1.97
C CYS A 29 -6.93 3.64 3.13
N PHE A 30 -5.76 2.99 3.15
CA PHE A 30 -5.39 2.02 4.18
C PHE A 30 -5.42 2.63 5.58
N ASN A 31 -4.85 3.82 5.78
CA ASN A 31 -4.83 4.48 7.08
C ASN A 31 -6.23 4.79 7.60
N LYS A 32 -7.13 5.22 6.70
CA LYS A 32 -8.54 5.45 7.04
C LYS A 32 -9.23 4.14 7.41
N TRP A 33 -9.13 3.12 6.56
CA TRP A 33 -9.71 1.80 6.82
C TRP A 33 -9.17 1.21 8.13
N TYR A 34 -7.86 1.31 8.37
CA TYR A 34 -7.24 0.81 9.59
C TYR A 34 -7.85 1.46 10.83
N SER A 35 -7.94 2.79 10.84
CA SER A 35 -8.43 3.58 11.97
C SER A 35 -9.94 3.45 12.20
N GLU A 36 -10.72 3.25 11.14
CA GLU A 36 -12.18 3.26 11.23
C GLU A 36 -12.81 1.87 11.27
N LYS A 37 -12.16 0.87 10.68
CA LYS A 37 -12.68 -0.48 10.43
C LYS A 37 -11.85 -1.53 11.17
N PHE A 38 -10.56 -1.62 10.85
CA PHE A 38 -9.71 -2.70 11.35
C PHE A 38 -9.63 -2.74 12.88
N VAL A 39 -9.33 -1.59 13.50
CA VAL A 39 -9.26 -1.48 14.97
C VAL A 39 -10.60 -1.71 15.67
N LYS A 40 -11.72 -1.65 14.94
CA LYS A 40 -13.08 -1.93 15.44
C LYS A 40 -13.53 -3.36 15.16
N GLY A 41 -12.64 -4.22 14.65
CA GLY A 41 -12.95 -5.61 14.32
C GLY A 41 -13.63 -5.83 12.97
N GLN A 42 -13.71 -4.80 12.12
CA GLN A 42 -14.19 -4.94 10.73
C GLN A 42 -12.98 -5.15 9.82
N TRP A 43 -12.78 -6.39 9.34
CA TRP A 43 -11.59 -6.82 8.61
C TRP A 43 -11.83 -7.07 7.12
N ASP A 44 -12.89 -6.48 6.57
CA ASP A 44 -13.21 -6.58 5.16
C ASP A 44 -12.05 -6.06 4.31
N LYS A 45 -11.58 -6.90 3.38
CA LYS A 45 -10.35 -6.65 2.61
C LYS A 45 -10.57 -5.81 1.36
N GLU A 46 -11.82 -5.49 1.02
CA GLU A 46 -12.19 -4.98 -0.30
C GLU A 46 -12.03 -3.45 -0.45
N GLU A 47 -12.07 -2.69 0.65
CA GLU A 47 -12.19 -1.21 0.62
C GLU A 47 -11.06 -0.51 -0.15
N CYS A 48 -9.82 -0.99 -0.05
CA CYS A 48 -8.64 -0.37 -0.67
C CYS A 48 -8.04 -1.18 -1.82
N VAL A 49 -8.76 -2.19 -2.32
CA VAL A 49 -8.27 -3.08 -3.40
C VAL A 49 -8.09 -2.31 -4.71
N ALA A 50 -8.95 -1.34 -4.99
CA ALA A 50 -8.87 -0.54 -6.20
C ALA A 50 -7.58 0.30 -6.24
N GLU A 51 -7.26 1.00 -5.16
CA GLU A 51 -6.03 1.78 -5.00
C GLU A 51 -4.81 0.86 -4.99
N TRP A 52 -4.90 -0.29 -4.31
CA TRP A 52 -3.84 -1.28 -4.26
C TRP A 52 -3.49 -1.83 -5.64
N ASN A 53 -4.49 -2.20 -6.44
CA ASN A 53 -4.26 -2.75 -7.78
C ASN A 53 -3.56 -1.73 -8.68
N LYS A 54 -4.03 -0.47 -8.70
CA LYS A 54 -3.36 0.60 -9.47
C LYS A 54 -1.91 0.79 -9.05
N TYR A 55 -1.64 0.79 -7.75
CA TYR A 55 -0.28 0.91 -7.23
C TYR A 55 0.58 -0.29 -7.63
N ARG A 56 0.07 -1.52 -7.46
CA ARG A 56 0.76 -2.76 -7.85
C ARG A 56 1.08 -2.79 -9.34
N ASP A 57 0.13 -2.41 -10.19
CA ASP A 57 0.30 -2.40 -11.65
C ASP A 57 1.44 -1.45 -12.03
N CYS A 58 1.45 -0.24 -11.48
CA CYS A 58 2.56 0.70 -11.69
C CYS A 58 3.91 0.12 -11.23
N LEU A 59 3.95 -0.54 -10.06
CA LEU A 59 5.17 -1.18 -9.58
C LEU A 59 5.64 -2.28 -10.53
N SER A 60 4.73 -3.06 -11.11
CA SER A 60 5.06 -4.13 -12.06
C SER A 60 5.67 -3.62 -13.37
N GLU A 61 5.29 -2.42 -13.80
CA GLU A 61 5.82 -1.78 -15.01
C GLU A 61 7.16 -1.07 -14.76
N ASN A 62 7.39 -0.59 -13.54
CA ASN A 62 8.51 0.32 -13.23
C ASN A 62 9.61 -0.31 -12.34
N LEU A 63 9.39 -1.48 -11.77
CA LEU A 63 10.39 -2.22 -10.99
C LEU A 63 10.77 -3.52 -11.68
N ASP A 64 12.01 -3.95 -11.48
CA ASP A 64 12.44 -5.29 -11.88
C ASP A 64 11.52 -6.31 -11.21
N GLY A 65 10.89 -7.18 -12.01
CA GLY A 65 9.98 -8.21 -11.52
C GLY A 65 10.59 -9.06 -10.40
N LYS A 66 11.91 -9.30 -10.41
CA LYS A 66 12.63 -10.01 -9.34
C LYS A 66 12.59 -9.28 -7.99
N ILE A 67 12.67 -7.95 -7.99
CA ILE A 67 12.60 -7.13 -6.76
C ILE A 67 11.17 -7.12 -6.24
N LEU A 68 10.20 -6.96 -7.14
CA LEU A 68 8.78 -6.96 -6.78
C LEU A 68 8.32 -8.32 -6.26
N THR A 69 8.72 -9.41 -6.93
CA THR A 69 8.45 -10.78 -6.50
C THR A 69 9.03 -11.04 -5.11
N ARG A 70 10.31 -10.70 -4.86
CA ARG A 70 10.89 -10.85 -3.51
C ARG A 70 10.17 -10.02 -2.44
N MET A 71 9.69 -8.82 -2.76
CA MET A 71 8.94 -8.01 -1.81
C MET A 71 7.57 -8.60 -1.48
N LEU A 72 6.90 -9.23 -2.44
CA LEU A 72 5.57 -9.83 -2.26
C LEU A 72 5.62 -11.28 -1.72
N GLU A 73 6.67 -12.06 -2.03
CA GLU A 73 6.84 -13.44 -1.54
C GLU A 73 7.01 -13.49 -0.01
N VAL A 74 7.59 -12.44 0.59
CA VAL A 74 7.75 -12.33 2.05
C VAL A 74 6.41 -12.34 2.79
N ASP A 75 5.32 -11.89 2.15
CA ASP A 75 3.97 -11.97 2.74
C ASP A 75 3.34 -13.36 2.61
N SER A 76 3.76 -14.17 1.62
CA SER A 76 3.17 -15.49 1.36
C SER A 76 3.63 -16.58 2.35
N GLU A 77 4.85 -16.47 2.89
CA GLU A 77 5.39 -17.43 3.86
C GLU A 77 4.96 -17.14 5.32
N LEU A 78 4.36 -15.98 5.58
CA LEU A 78 3.93 -15.56 6.92
C LEU A 78 2.44 -15.76 7.20
N ASN A 79 1.70 -16.45 6.31
CA ASN A 79 0.33 -16.87 6.58
C ASN A 79 0.26 -18.36 6.98
N PRO A 80 0.47 -18.73 8.26
CA PRO A 80 0.10 -20.05 8.75
C PRO A 80 -1.39 -20.07 9.05
N THR A 81 -2.25 -19.92 8.04
CA THR A 81 -3.63 -20.43 8.14
C THR A 81 -3.59 -21.94 7.95
N LYS A 82 -3.03 -22.64 8.95
CA LYS A 82 -3.36 -24.05 9.16
C LYS A 82 -4.71 -24.07 9.90
N GLN A 83 -5.74 -24.18 9.08
CA GLN A 83 -7.02 -24.75 9.46
C GLN A 83 -6.77 -26.12 10.13
N ALA A 84 -7.18 -26.27 11.38
CA ALA A 84 -7.39 -27.58 12.00
C ALA A 84 -8.73 -27.52 12.75
N ASP A 85 -9.68 -28.15 12.08
CA ASP A 85 -11.03 -28.48 12.47
C ASP A 85 -11.12 -29.18 13.85
N SER A 86 -12.18 -28.80 14.58
CA SER A 86 -13.04 -29.64 15.42
C SER A 86 -12.51 -30.99 15.97
N LYS A 87 -12.32 -31.09 17.31
CA LYS A 87 -12.99 -32.14 18.12
C LYS A 87 -12.93 -31.92 19.64
N GLU A 88 -14.11 -32.12 20.23
CA GLU A 88 -14.39 -32.66 21.57
C GLU A 88 -14.00 -31.83 22.80
N SER A 89 -14.99 -31.02 23.23
CA SER A 89 -15.34 -30.94 24.64
C SER A 89 -15.60 -32.34 25.19
N SER A 90 -14.79 -32.81 26.13
CA SER A 90 -15.30 -33.73 27.13
C SER A 90 -14.55 -33.57 28.45
N ARG A 91 -15.37 -33.52 29.50
CA ARG A 91 -15.01 -33.86 30.88
C ARG A 91 -14.25 -35.18 30.95
#